data_AF-A0A8S4QQA7-F1
#
_entry.id   AF-A0A8S4QQA7-F1
#
_cell.length_a   1.000
_cell.length_b   1.000
_cell.length_c   1.000
_cell.angle_alpha   90.00
_cell.angle_beta   90.00
_cell.angle_gamma   90.00
#
_symmetry.space_group_name_H-M   'P 1'
#
loop_
_entity.id
_entity.type
_entity.pdbx_description
1 polymer ?
#
loop_
_entity_poly.entity_id
_entity_poly.type
_entity_poly.pdbx_seq_one_letter_code
_entity_poly.pdbx_strand_id
1 'polypeptide(L)' 'MTSKEDVFNLYHKHYWKNSPRRGTCDGECRKRLICDARSGRSHDRRALCVHIEARIDGAAPAPQTWRAWLYNGLSVS' A
#
# COMPACT_ATOMS: atom_id res chain seq x y z
N MET A 1 7.66 -4.33 4.42
CA MET A 1 6.52 -4.65 3.53
C MET A 1 5.48 -3.52 3.52
N THR A 2 4.95 -3.04 4.65
CA THR A 2 3.96 -1.94 4.65
C THR A 2 4.55 -0.53 4.58
N SER A 3 5.63 -0.24 5.30
CA SER A 3 6.27 1.10 5.36
C SER A 3 7.56 1.22 4.53
N LYS A 4 8.23 0.09 4.30
CA LYS A 4 9.51 -0.01 3.58
C LYS A 4 9.28 -0.58 2.18
N GLU A 5 9.47 0.28 1.18
CA GLU A 5 9.20 -0.02 -0.23
C GLU A 5 10.19 -1.02 -0.83
N ASP A 6 11.47 -0.90 -0.49
CA ASP A 6 12.54 -1.84 -0.86
C ASP A 6 12.19 -3.29 -0.47
N VAL A 7 11.71 -3.49 0.75
CA VAL A 7 11.31 -4.81 1.25
C VAL A 7 10.10 -5.34 0.48
N PHE A 8 9.15 -4.47 0.13
CA PHE A 8 8.00 -4.87 -0.68
C PHE A 8 8.42 -5.21 -2.11
N ASN A 9 9.33 -4.46 -2.72
CA ASN A 9 9.82 -4.71 -4.06
C ASN A 9 10.55 -6.06 -4.16
N LEU A 10 11.32 -6.42 -3.13
CA LEU A 10 11.95 -7.74 -3.03
C LEU A 10 10.89 -8.84 -2.89
N TYR A 11 9.90 -8.67 -1.99
CA TYR A 11 8.78 -9.59 -1.86
C TYR A 11 8.03 -9.80 -3.17
N HIS A 12 7.66 -8.71 -3.85
CA HIS A 12 6.93 -8.74 -5.11
C HIS A 12 7.74 -9.43 -6.22
N LYS A 13 9.07 -9.27 -6.23
CA LYS A 13 9.97 -10.00 -7.15
C LYS A 13 9.88 -11.51 -6.91
N HIS A 14 9.98 -11.95 -5.66
CA HIS A 14 9.95 -13.37 -5.33
C HIS A 14 8.56 -14.00 -5.42
N TYR A 15 7.50 -13.25 -5.12
CA TYR A 15 6.12 -13.67 -5.31
C TYR A 15 5.86 -14.11 -6.75
N TRP A 16 6.38 -13.35 -7.72
CA TRP A 16 6.31 -13.67 -9.15
C TRP A 16 7.48 -14.52 -9.65
N LYS A 17 8.31 -15.09 -8.78
CA LYS A 17 9.49 -15.90 -9.13
C LYS A 17 10.42 -15.21 -10.14
N ASN A 18 10.56 -13.88 -10.04
CA ASN A 18 11.31 -13.04 -10.97
C ASN A 18 10.83 -13.16 -12.44
N SER A 19 9.55 -13.45 -12.65
CA SER A 19 8.96 -13.57 -13.99
C SER A 19 9.02 -12.24 -14.75
N PRO A 20 9.41 -12.24 -16.03
CA PRO A 20 9.37 -11.05 -16.88
C PRO A 20 7.94 -10.60 -17.21
N ARG A 21 6.93 -11.46 -16.97
CA ARG A 21 5.50 -11.10 -17.10
C ARG A 21 4.91 -10.45 -15.85
N ARG A 22 5.73 -10.14 -14.85
CA ARG A 22 5.29 -9.43 -13.65
C ARG A 22 4.82 -8.02 -14.02
N GLY A 23 3.54 -7.72 -13.79
CA GLY A 23 2.98 -6.40 -14.00
C GLY A 23 3.50 -5.36 -13.00
N THR A 24 3.21 -4.09 -13.27
CA THR A 24 3.41 -3.00 -12.31
C THR A 24 2.47 -3.17 -11.13
N CYS A 25 2.97 -2.96 -9.90
CA CYS A 25 2.17 -3.07 -8.68
C CYS A 25 2.13 -1.70 -8.00
N ASP A 26 0.94 -1.10 -8.02
CA ASP A 26 0.62 0.19 -7.42
C ASP A 26 0.24 0.05 -5.93
N GLY A 27 -0.23 1.13 -5.32
CA GLY A 27 -0.66 1.14 -3.92
C GLY A 27 -1.82 0.18 -3.64
N GLU A 28 -2.75 0.02 -4.59
CA GLU A 28 -3.88 -0.91 -4.43
C GLU A 28 -3.43 -2.37 -4.50
N CYS A 29 -2.59 -2.71 -5.48
CA CYS A 29 -1.95 -4.03 -5.58
C CYS A 29 -1.14 -4.37 -4.31
N ARG A 30 -0.38 -3.40 -3.78
CA ARG A 30 0.39 -3.56 -2.54
C ARG A 30 -0.50 -3.88 -1.34
N LYS A 31 -1.63 -3.17 -1.19
CA LYS A 31 -2.62 -3.47 -0.14
C LYS A 31 -3.15 -4.89 -0.25
N ARG A 32 -3.57 -5.30 -1.46
CA ARG A 32 -4.11 -6.65 -1.71
C ARG A 32 -3.11 -7.75 -1.34
N LEU A 33 -1.88 -7.68 -1.87
CA LEU A 33 -0.87 -8.71 -1.63
C LEU A 33 -0.48 -8.84 -0.16
N ILE A 34 -0.33 -7.72 0.55
CA ILE A 34 0.04 -7.76 1.98
C ILE A 34 -1.14 -8.25 2.84
N CYS A 35 -2.35 -7.85 2.48
CA CYS A 35 -3.59 -8.33 3.10
C CYS A 35 -3.72 -9.85 2.95
N ASP A 36 -3.50 -10.37 1.75
CA ASP A 36 -3.58 -11.81 1.44
C ASP A 36 -2.46 -12.58 2.13
N ALA A 37 -1.27 -12.00 2.29
CA ALA A 37 -0.17 -12.60 3.05
C ALA A 37 -0.45 -12.68 4.57
N ARG A 38 -1.29 -11.79 5.11
CA ARG A 38 -1.65 -11.78 6.53
C ARG A 38 -2.85 -12.67 6.84
N SER A 39 -3.80 -12.79 5.91
CA SER A 39 -5.03 -13.53 6.12
C SER A 39 -5.00 -14.90 5.43
N GLY A 40 -5.12 -15.97 6.20
CA GLY A 40 -5.50 -17.29 5.68
C GLY A 40 -7.02 -17.52 5.62
N ARG A 41 -7.83 -16.52 6.00
CA ARG A 41 -9.29 -16.63 6.11
C ARG A 41 -9.96 -15.99 4.91
N SER A 42 -10.67 -16.82 4.14
CA SER A 42 -11.49 -16.36 3.02
C SER A 42 -12.61 -15.44 3.51
N HIS A 43 -12.92 -14.40 2.72
CA HIS A 43 -14.04 -13.47 2.93
C HIS A 43 -13.99 -12.55 4.17
N ASP A 44 -12.88 -12.53 4.93
CA ASP A 44 -12.73 -11.66 6.11
C ASP A 44 -11.76 -10.48 5.87
N ARG A 45 -11.79 -9.92 4.66
CA ARG A 45 -10.85 -8.86 4.24
C ARG A 45 -10.98 -7.60 5.08
N ARG A 46 -12.23 -7.22 5.39
CA ARG A 46 -12.56 -5.95 6.04
C ARG A 46 -12.02 -5.88 7.47
N ALA A 47 -12.09 -6.95 8.26
CA ALA A 47 -11.57 -6.92 9.62
C ALA A 47 -10.03 -7.00 9.64
N LEU A 48 -9.44 -7.79 8.74
CA LEU A 48 -8.01 -8.11 8.79
C LEU A 48 -7.13 -7.04 8.13
N CYS A 49 -7.65 -6.32 7.14
CA CYS A 49 -6.84 -5.48 6.27
C CYS A 49 -6.98 -3.98 6.52
N VAL A 50 -7.98 -3.52 7.27
CA VAL A 50 -8.15 -2.10 7.64
C VAL A 50 -6.88 -1.47 8.21
N HIS A 51 -6.19 -2.17 9.13
CA HIS A 51 -4.94 -1.66 9.70
C HIS A 51 -3.76 -1.65 8.71
N ILE A 52 -3.76 -2.55 7.73
CA ILE A 52 -2.72 -2.59 6.68
C ILE A 52 -2.93 -1.44 5.71
N GLU A 53 -4.18 -1.27 5.26
CA GLU A 53 -4.59 -0.21 4.33
C GLU A 53 -4.26 1.16 4.93
N ALA A 54 -4.67 1.41 6.17
CA ALA A 54 -4.37 2.68 6.86
C ALA A 54 -2.86 2.99 6.95
N ARG A 55 -2.02 1.97 7.17
CA ARG A 55 -0.55 2.15 7.22
C ARG A 55 0.04 2.44 5.84
N ILE A 56 -0.46 1.81 4.79
CA ILE A 56 0.01 2.02 3.42
C ILE A 56 -0.45 3.39 2.91
N ASP A 57 -1.68 3.78 3.23
CA ASP A 57 -2.23 5.09 2.88
C ASP A 57 -1.55 6.23 3.64
N GLY A 58 -1.24 6.04 4.94
CA GLY A 58 -0.49 7.03 5.71
C GLY A 58 0.99 7.12 5.36
N ALA A 59 1.56 6.09 4.74
CA ALA A 59 2.94 6.08 4.25
C ALA A 59 3.07 6.59 2.81
N ALA A 60 1.95 6.66 2.06
CA ALA A 60 1.95 7.29 0.75
C ALA A 60 2.21 8.79 0.94
N PRO A 61 3.21 9.38 0.25
CA PRO A 61 3.38 10.82 0.28
C PRO A 61 2.07 11.46 -0.18
N ALA A 62 1.50 12.35 0.64
CA ALA A 62 0.29 13.06 0.29
C ALA A 62 0.45 13.62 -1.14
N PRO A 63 -0.55 13.45 -2.03
CA PRO A 63 -0.41 13.88 -3.41
C PRO A 63 -0.03 15.36 -3.42
N GLN A 64 1.17 15.65 -3.93
CA GLN A 64 1.82 16.97 -3.95
C GLN A 64 1.14 17.88 -4.98
N THR A 65 -0.17 18.02 -4.85
CA THR A 65 -1.01 18.82 -5.72
C THR A 65 -1.11 20.22 -5.12
N TRP A 66 -1.27 21.24 -5.97
CA TRP A 66 -1.51 22.61 -5.52
C TRP A 66 -2.72 22.72 -4.57
N ARG A 67 -3.70 21.81 -4.69
CA ARG A 67 -4.85 21.71 -3.78
C ARG A 67 -4.43 21.29 -2.37
N ALA A 68 -3.49 20.35 -2.23
CA ALA A 68 -2.98 19.92 -0.93
C ALA A 68 -2.24 21.04 -0.18
N TRP A 69 -1.53 21.92 -0.91
CA TRP A 69 -0.89 23.10 -0.31
C TRP A 69 -1.92 24.11 0.23
N LEU A 70 -2.98 24.39 -0.54
CA LEU A 70 -4.05 25.31 -0.11
C LEU A 70 -4.78 24.82 1.14
N TYR A 71 -5.16 23.54 1.20
CA TYR A 71 -5.89 23.00 2.35
C TYR A 71 -5.02 22.90 3.62
N ASN A 72 -3.74 22.53 3.50
CA ASN A 72 -2.82 22.49 4.65
C ASN A 72 -2.44 23.89 5.15
N GLY A 73 -2.49 24.92 4.30
CA GLY A 73 -2.30 26.31 4.71
C GLY A 73 -3.49 26.90 5.49
N LEU A 74 -4.70 26.38 5.25
CA LEU A 74 -5.93 26.82 5.93
C LEU A 74 -6.22 26.04 7.22
N SER A 75 -5.58 24.89 7.46
CA SER A 75 -5.79 24.07 8.66
C SER A 75 -4.88 24.42 9.83
N VAL A 76 -4.18 25.57 9.81
CA VAL A 76 -3.55 26.13 11.00
C VAL A 76 -4.63 26.89 11.78
N SER A 77 -5.24 26.21 12.76
CA SER A 77 -6.05 26.81 13.83
C SER A 77 -5.79 26.02 15.11
#